data_AF-A0A847VER0-F1
#
_entry.id   AF-A0A847VER0-F1
#
_cell.length_a   1.000
_cell.length_b   1.000
_cell.length_c   1.000
_cell.angle_alpha   90.00
_cell.angle_beta   90.00
_cell.angle_gamma   90.00
#
_symmetry.space_group_name_H-M   'P 1'
#
loop_
_entity.id
_entity.type
_entity.pdbx_description
1 polymer ?
#
loop_
_entity_poly.entity_id
_entity_poly.type
_entity_poly.pdbx_seq_one_letter_code
_entity_poly.pdbx_strand_id
1 'polypeptide(L)'
;MIGFEMKAWGSGGFKQKRAAWSEGSLMALKVLALAGSFADKGKQGSTQKGALSAIEASFKKIADKRFAHICGLGLDFALFIRGDLNFKYYFDSSKSSAQVQSELYHRFLSETDKIGDQVMIYFCAIVDDFVTRNFDNSDEDLTLTIDIDL
;
A
#
# COMPACT_ATOMS: atom_id res chain seq x y z
N MET A 1 -14.27 5.34 5.33
CA MET A 1 -13.69 6.46 6.11
C MET A 1 -13.20 7.57 5.15
N ILE A 2 -12.74 8.76 5.61
CA ILE A 2 -11.97 9.72 4.74
C ILE A 2 -10.48 9.40 4.91
N GLY A 3 -10.03 8.27 4.36
CA GLY A 3 -8.69 7.77 4.64
C GLY A 3 -8.67 6.32 5.09
N PHE A 4 -7.46 5.84 5.36
CA PHE A 4 -7.22 4.52 5.92
C PHE A 4 -6.19 4.63 7.06
N GLU A 5 -6.25 3.66 7.97
CA GLU A 5 -5.27 3.47 9.03
C GLU A 5 -4.69 2.06 8.94
N MET A 6 -3.38 1.96 9.17
CA MET A 6 -2.63 0.71 9.28
C MET A 6 -1.88 0.67 10.59
N LYS A 7 -2.10 -0.38 11.38
CA LYS A 7 -1.33 -0.69 12.58
C LYS A 7 -0.57 -1.98 12.34
N ALA A 8 0.74 -1.93 12.44
CA ALA A 8 1.59 -3.10 12.21
C ALA A 8 2.39 -3.45 13.46
N TRP A 9 2.52 -4.74 13.74
CA TRP A 9 3.35 -5.26 14.81
C TRP A 9 3.88 -6.64 14.48
N GLY A 10 5.03 -7.01 15.05
CA GLY A 10 5.66 -8.29 14.72
C GLY A 10 6.92 -8.59 15.52
N SER A 11 7.67 -9.57 15.02
CA SER A 11 8.98 -9.99 15.55
C SER A 11 9.98 -8.83 15.67
N GLY A 12 11.02 -9.01 16.50
CA GLY A 12 12.01 -7.98 16.78
C GLY A 12 11.46 -6.74 17.49
N GLY A 13 10.28 -6.85 18.11
CA GLY A 13 9.56 -5.72 18.71
C GLY A 13 9.12 -4.68 17.67
N PHE A 14 8.94 -5.09 16.41
CA PHE A 14 8.47 -4.20 15.36
C PHE A 14 7.08 -3.69 15.69
N LYS A 15 6.90 -2.37 15.63
CA LYS A 15 5.62 -1.68 15.78
C LYS A 15 5.61 -0.43 14.91
N GLN A 16 4.56 -0.26 14.12
CA GLN A 16 4.33 0.94 13.33
C GLN A 16 2.84 1.28 13.30
N LYS A 17 2.58 2.57 13.15
CA LYS A 17 1.24 3.08 12.88
C LYS A 17 1.35 4.08 11.74
N ARG A 18 0.56 3.88 10.69
CA ARG A 18 0.51 4.77 9.53
C ARG A 18 -0.95 5.06 9.19
N ALA A 19 -1.25 6.29 8.80
CA ALA A 19 -2.56 6.66 8.32
C ALA A 19 -2.40 7.67 7.19
N ALA A 20 -3.27 7.59 6.20
CA ALA A 20 -3.30 8.53 5.11
C ALA A 20 -4.72 8.73 4.61
N TRP A 21 -4.92 9.79 3.84
CA TRP A 21 -6.19 10.02 3.17
C TRP A 21 -6.37 9.05 2.00
N SER A 22 -7.63 8.75 1.66
CA SER A 22 -7.91 7.90 0.51
C SER A 22 -7.58 8.67 -0.77
N GLU A 23 -7.37 7.96 -1.87
CA GLU A 23 -7.18 8.59 -3.19
C GLU A 23 -8.33 9.54 -3.53
N GLY A 24 -9.58 9.11 -3.30
CA GLY A 24 -10.76 9.95 -3.51
C GLY A 24 -10.72 11.24 -2.69
N SER A 25 -10.26 11.16 -1.43
CA SER A 25 -10.14 12.32 -0.54
C SER A 25 -9.02 13.29 -0.97
N LEU A 26 -7.87 12.77 -1.40
CA LEU A 26 -6.76 13.58 -1.90
C LEU A 26 -7.08 14.24 -3.24
N MET A 27 -7.83 13.54 -4.08
CA MET A 27 -8.32 14.06 -5.35
C MET A 27 -9.36 15.16 -5.12
N ALA A 28 -10.33 14.94 -4.21
CA ALA A 28 -11.30 15.95 -3.83
C ALA A 28 -10.64 17.23 -3.28
N LEU A 29 -9.65 17.09 -2.40
CA LEU A 29 -8.93 18.26 -1.86
C LEU A 29 -8.13 19.01 -2.93
N LYS A 30 -7.51 18.31 -3.87
CA LYS A 30 -6.81 18.96 -4.99
C LYS A 30 -7.77 19.66 -5.93
N VAL A 31 -8.93 19.06 -6.24
CA VAL A 31 -9.97 19.72 -7.04
C VAL A 31 -10.45 20.98 -6.34
N LEU A 32 -10.70 20.93 -5.03
CA LEU A 32 -11.10 22.11 -4.25
C LEU A 32 -10.00 23.18 -4.19
N ALA A 33 -8.73 22.80 -3.98
CA ALA A 33 -7.59 23.72 -3.96
C ALA A 33 -7.34 24.37 -5.33
N LEU A 34 -7.46 23.59 -6.42
CA LEU A 34 -7.36 24.10 -7.78
C LEU A 34 -8.57 24.98 -8.11
N ALA A 35 -9.79 24.60 -7.72
CA ALA A 35 -10.98 25.42 -7.92
C ALA A 35 -10.90 26.76 -7.16
N GLY A 36 -10.30 26.78 -5.97
CA GLY A 36 -9.99 28.01 -5.23
C GLY A 36 -8.96 28.91 -5.92
N SER A 37 -8.07 28.33 -6.74
CA SER A 37 -7.11 29.08 -7.57
C SER A 37 -7.73 29.61 -8.88
N PHE A 38 -8.96 29.23 -9.23
CA PHE A 38 -9.66 29.61 -10.47
C PHE A 38 -10.95 30.40 -10.21
N ALA A 39 -10.99 31.20 -9.14
CA ALA A 39 -11.93 32.32 -9.05
C ALA A 39 -11.79 33.30 -10.25
N ASP A 40 -10.69 33.20 -11.03
CA ASP A 40 -10.58 33.81 -12.35
C ASP A 40 -11.15 32.92 -13.47
N LYS A 41 -12.24 33.45 -14.02
CA LYS A 41 -13.23 32.87 -14.92
C LYS A 41 -12.68 32.26 -16.21
N GLY A 42 -13.29 31.12 -16.57
CA GLY A 42 -13.63 30.80 -17.95
C GLY A 42 -12.77 29.71 -18.59
N LYS A 43 -13.41 28.58 -18.93
CA LYS A 43 -12.90 27.43 -19.71
C LYS A 43 -12.10 26.37 -18.95
N GLN A 44 -12.75 25.56 -18.10
CA GLN A 44 -12.12 24.32 -17.61
C GLN A 44 -13.14 23.20 -17.44
N GLY A 45 -13.42 22.47 -18.52
CA GLY A 45 -14.16 21.20 -18.48
C GLY A 45 -13.32 19.97 -18.85
N SER A 46 -12.24 20.15 -19.62
CA SER A 46 -11.41 19.06 -20.15
C SER A 46 -10.06 18.92 -19.43
N THR A 47 -9.42 20.02 -19.00
CA THR A 47 -8.10 20.00 -18.37
C THR A 47 -8.09 19.32 -17.00
N GLN A 48 -9.19 19.41 -16.24
CA GLN A 48 -9.29 18.82 -14.90
C GLN A 48 -9.28 17.28 -14.94
N LYS A 49 -9.94 16.64 -15.94
CA LYS A 49 -9.92 15.17 -16.07
C LYS A 49 -8.52 14.64 -16.38
N GLY A 50 -7.75 15.35 -17.22
CA GLY A 50 -6.37 14.96 -17.56
C GLY A 50 -5.41 15.01 -16.37
N ALA A 51 -5.49 16.08 -15.56
CA ALA A 51 -4.67 16.21 -14.36
C ALA A 51 -4.97 15.12 -13.31
N LEU A 52 -6.25 14.75 -13.15
CA LEU A 52 -6.67 13.66 -12.26
C LEU A 52 -6.11 12.32 -12.73
N SER A 53 -6.27 11.96 -14.01
CA SER A 53 -5.74 10.70 -14.56
C SER A 53 -4.21 10.58 -14.45
N ALA A 54 -3.48 11.70 -14.55
CA ALA A 54 -2.02 11.71 -14.41
C ALA A 54 -1.55 11.46 -12.97
N ILE A 55 -2.34 11.90 -11.98
CA ILE A 55 -2.05 11.68 -10.56
C ILE A 55 -2.29 10.22 -10.19
N GLU A 56 -3.42 9.65 -10.60
CA GLU A 56 -3.73 8.22 -10.41
C GLU A 56 -2.64 7.35 -11.04
N ALA A 57 -2.26 7.64 -12.29
CA ALA A 57 -1.18 6.92 -12.96
C ALA A 57 0.17 7.03 -12.22
N SER A 58 0.41 8.15 -11.52
CA SER A 58 1.63 8.34 -10.73
C SER A 58 1.63 7.49 -9.47
N PHE A 59 0.51 7.45 -8.72
CA PHE A 59 0.38 6.59 -7.54
C PHE A 59 0.47 5.12 -7.92
N LYS A 60 -0.24 4.70 -8.97
CA LYS A 60 -0.13 3.34 -9.51
C LYS A 60 1.30 2.95 -9.82
N LYS A 61 2.05 3.80 -10.53
CA LYS A 61 3.45 3.53 -10.86
C LYS A 61 4.34 3.40 -9.62
N ILE A 62 4.07 4.15 -8.55
CA ILE A 62 4.81 4.05 -7.29
C ILE A 62 4.44 2.77 -6.56
N ALA A 63 3.14 2.44 -6.48
CA ALA A 63 2.62 1.23 -5.87
C ALA A 63 3.21 -0.02 -6.55
N ASP A 64 3.09 -0.12 -7.88
CA ASP A 64 3.58 -1.26 -8.65
C ASP A 64 5.10 -1.46 -8.46
N LYS A 65 5.88 -0.38 -8.43
CA LYS A 65 7.34 -0.43 -8.19
C LYS A 65 7.68 -0.90 -6.77
N ARG A 66 7.01 -0.36 -5.76
CA ARG A 66 7.24 -0.75 -4.35
C ARG A 66 6.80 -2.19 -4.11
N PHE A 67 5.70 -2.60 -4.72
CA PHE A 67 5.19 -3.96 -4.61
C PHE A 67 6.16 -4.97 -5.22
N ALA A 68 6.66 -4.71 -6.43
CA ALA A 68 7.69 -5.53 -7.05
C ALA A 68 8.97 -5.61 -6.19
N HIS A 69 9.35 -4.50 -5.53
CA HIS A 69 10.50 -4.47 -4.64
C HIS A 69 10.32 -5.38 -3.42
N ILE A 70 9.22 -5.25 -2.67
CA ILE A 70 9.01 -6.06 -1.46
C ILE A 70 8.89 -7.55 -1.77
N CYS A 71 8.38 -7.91 -2.95
CA CYS A 71 8.29 -9.30 -3.39
C CYS A 71 9.66 -9.93 -3.69
N GLY A 72 10.73 -9.11 -3.78
CA GLY A 72 12.11 -9.55 -4.03
C GLY A 72 13.05 -9.41 -2.84
N LEU A 73 12.56 -9.09 -1.65
CA LEU A 73 13.42 -8.82 -0.47
C LEU A 73 14.07 -10.09 0.13
N GLY A 74 13.58 -11.29 -0.22
CA GLY A 74 14.28 -12.55 0.08
C GLY A 74 14.36 -12.91 1.57
N LEU A 75 13.37 -12.54 2.38
CA LEU A 75 13.27 -12.91 3.80
C LEU A 75 12.04 -13.78 4.03
N ASP A 76 12.22 -14.84 4.83
CA ASP A 76 11.14 -15.75 5.24
C ASP A 76 10.36 -15.17 6.41
N PHE A 77 9.05 -14.99 6.26
CA PHE A 77 8.18 -14.57 7.37
C PHE A 77 6.69 -14.82 7.11
N ALA A 78 5.94 -14.99 8.18
CA ALA A 78 4.47 -15.05 8.13
C ALA A 78 3.87 -13.64 8.17
N LEU A 79 3.09 -13.28 7.15
CA LEU A 79 2.26 -12.08 7.10
C LEU A 79 0.82 -12.42 7.49
N PHE A 80 0.27 -11.66 8.44
CA PHE A 80 -1.13 -11.68 8.83
C PHE A 80 -1.75 -10.32 8.54
N ILE A 81 -2.69 -10.26 7.61
CA ILE A 81 -3.53 -9.08 7.37
C ILE A 81 -4.85 -9.25 8.10
N ARG A 82 -5.27 -8.22 8.83
CA ARG A 82 -6.51 -8.18 9.64
C ARG A 82 -7.25 -6.86 9.43
N GLY A 83 -8.48 -6.78 9.93
CA GLY A 83 -9.36 -5.61 9.82
C GLY A 83 -10.35 -5.78 8.68
N ASP A 84 -10.46 -4.79 7.80
CA ASP A 84 -11.34 -4.82 6.62
C ASP A 84 -10.86 -5.80 5.53
N LEU A 85 -9.59 -6.23 5.61
CA LEU A 85 -9.03 -7.33 4.83
C LEU A 85 -8.57 -8.42 5.78
N ASN A 86 -8.76 -9.69 5.44
CA ASN A 86 -8.39 -10.77 6.37
C ASN A 86 -7.78 -11.98 5.66
N PHE A 87 -6.45 -12.00 5.57
CA PHE A 87 -5.74 -13.14 5.00
C PHE A 87 -4.39 -13.37 5.66
N LYS A 88 -3.88 -14.59 5.47
CA LYS A 88 -2.52 -14.98 5.82
C LYS A 88 -1.73 -15.25 4.54
N TYR A 89 -0.48 -14.82 4.54
CA TYR A 89 0.48 -15.14 3.49
C TYR A 89 1.83 -15.49 4.12
N TYR A 90 2.62 -16.34 3.48
CA TYR A 90 3.98 -16.66 3.91
C TYR A 90 4.95 -16.23 2.83
N PHE A 91 5.83 -15.29 3.18
CA PHE A 91 6.97 -14.94 2.33
C PHE A 91 8.00 -16.05 2.44
N ASP A 92 8.42 -16.54 1.28
CA ASP A 92 9.35 -17.64 1.12
C ASP A 92 10.45 -17.16 0.16
N SER A 93 11.65 -17.00 0.70
CA SER A 93 12.84 -16.48 0.02
C SER A 93 13.31 -17.39 -1.12
N SER A 94 12.89 -18.66 -1.13
CA SER A 94 13.21 -19.59 -2.23
C SER A 94 12.36 -19.33 -3.48
N LYS A 95 11.23 -18.63 -3.35
CA LYS A 95 10.35 -18.30 -4.48
C LYS A 95 10.88 -17.12 -5.28
N SER A 96 10.63 -17.16 -6.59
CA SER A 96 10.88 -15.99 -7.43
C SER A 96 9.96 -14.82 -7.06
N SER A 97 10.46 -13.58 -7.22
CA SER A 97 9.67 -12.38 -6.92
C SER A 97 8.36 -12.31 -7.71
N ALA A 98 8.37 -12.78 -8.97
CA ALA A 98 7.17 -12.85 -9.81
C ALA A 98 6.11 -13.81 -9.23
N GLN A 99 6.54 -14.93 -8.66
CA GLN A 99 5.63 -15.87 -8.00
C GLN A 99 5.04 -15.27 -6.72
N VAL A 100 5.88 -14.68 -5.87
CA VAL A 100 5.44 -13.99 -4.64
C VAL A 100 4.44 -12.88 -4.97
N GLN A 101 4.74 -12.07 -5.99
CA GLN A 101 3.89 -10.99 -6.46
C GLN A 101 2.51 -11.50 -6.91
N SER A 102 2.49 -12.57 -7.70
CA SER A 102 1.24 -13.19 -8.19
C SER A 102 0.40 -13.75 -7.05
N GLU A 103 1.01 -14.54 -6.15
CA GLU A 103 0.31 -15.12 -5.00
C GLU A 103 -0.29 -14.03 -4.09
N LEU A 104 0.49 -12.99 -3.79
CA LEU A 104 0.07 -11.91 -2.91
C LEU A 104 -1.03 -11.04 -3.55
N TYR A 105 -0.96 -10.76 -4.86
CA TYR A 105 -2.07 -10.12 -5.59
C TYR A 105 -3.35 -10.95 -5.54
N HIS A 106 -3.25 -12.27 -5.73
CA HIS A 106 -4.41 -13.15 -5.64
C HIS A 106 -5.05 -13.13 -4.24
N ARG A 107 -4.26 -13.02 -3.17
CA ARG A 107 -4.78 -12.84 -1.80
C ARG A 107 -5.53 -11.52 -1.63
N PHE A 108 -5.00 -10.44 -2.18
CA PHE A 108 -5.67 -9.15 -2.11
C PHE A 108 -6.99 -9.13 -2.91
N LEU A 109 -6.99 -9.71 -4.10
CA LEU A 109 -8.18 -9.79 -4.96
C LEU A 109 -9.26 -10.72 -4.40
N SER A 110 -8.92 -11.70 -3.55
CA SER A 110 -9.93 -12.56 -2.92
C SER A 110 -10.71 -11.85 -1.81
N GLU A 111 -10.15 -10.78 -1.24
CA GLU A 111 -10.76 -10.02 -0.13
C GLU A 111 -11.48 -8.75 -0.62
N THR A 112 -11.00 -8.12 -1.69
CA THR A 112 -11.63 -6.91 -2.24
C THR A 112 -11.37 -6.74 -3.74
N ASP A 113 -12.35 -6.18 -4.45
CA ASP A 113 -12.25 -5.94 -5.90
C ASP A 113 -11.22 -4.87 -6.25
N LYS A 114 -10.92 -3.95 -5.31
CA LYS A 114 -9.91 -2.88 -5.51
C LYS A 114 -9.25 -2.49 -4.20
N ILE A 115 -7.95 -2.75 -4.11
CA ILE A 115 -7.06 -2.06 -3.17
C ILE A 115 -6.59 -0.76 -3.79
N GLY A 116 -6.73 0.35 -3.06
CA GLY A 116 -6.18 1.64 -3.49
C GLY A 116 -4.66 1.57 -3.57
N ASP A 117 -4.08 2.21 -4.59
CA ASP A 117 -2.62 2.32 -4.76
C ASP A 117 -1.95 2.91 -3.51
N GLN A 118 -2.60 3.82 -2.80
CA GLN A 118 -2.08 4.36 -1.54
C GLN A 118 -2.04 3.34 -0.41
N VAL A 119 -3.07 2.50 -0.27
CA VAL A 119 -3.07 1.39 0.69
C VAL A 119 -1.90 0.46 0.36
N MET A 120 -1.70 0.15 -0.93
CA MET A 120 -0.58 -0.68 -1.39
C MET A 120 0.79 -0.05 -1.09
N ILE A 121 0.97 1.27 -1.34
CA ILE A 121 2.22 1.99 -1.05
C ILE A 121 2.59 1.89 0.42
N TYR A 122 1.61 2.08 1.31
CA TYR A 122 1.83 2.06 2.75
C TYR A 122 2.04 0.64 3.29
N PHE A 123 1.30 -0.33 2.77
CA PHE A 123 1.57 -1.75 3.01
C PHE A 123 3.02 -2.11 2.64
N CYS A 124 3.47 -1.73 1.45
CA CYS A 124 4.84 -2.00 1.01
C CYS A 124 5.88 -1.33 1.92
N ALA A 125 5.65 -0.10 2.34
CA ALA A 125 6.55 0.60 3.26
C ALA A 125 6.67 -0.11 4.62
N ILE A 126 5.57 -0.65 5.15
CA ILE A 126 5.59 -1.41 6.42
C ILE A 126 6.38 -2.71 6.26
N VAL A 127 6.17 -3.44 5.16
CA VAL A 127 6.89 -4.69 4.88
C VAL A 127 8.39 -4.43 4.73
N ASP A 128 8.76 -3.41 3.96
CA ASP A 128 10.16 -3.00 3.74
C ASP A 128 10.86 -2.64 5.06
N ASP A 129 10.20 -1.85 5.91
CA ASP A 129 10.73 -1.49 7.24
C ASP A 129 10.86 -2.71 8.16
N PHE A 130 9.89 -3.65 8.11
CA PHE A 130 9.93 -4.88 8.90
C PHE A 130 11.10 -5.76 8.50
N VAL A 131 11.29 -5.96 7.19
CA VAL A 131 12.41 -6.74 6.64
C VAL A 131 13.73 -6.09 7.00
N THR A 132 13.88 -4.78 6.75
CA THR A 132 15.12 -4.05 7.08
C THR A 132 15.51 -4.20 8.55
N ARG A 133 14.53 -4.20 9.46
CA ARG A 133 14.78 -4.34 10.90
C ARG A 133 15.12 -5.77 11.33
N ASN A 134 14.59 -6.78 10.64
CA ASN A 134 14.73 -8.18 11.03
C ASN A 134 15.63 -8.97 10.06
N PHE A 135 16.34 -8.28 9.16
CA PHE A 135 17.17 -8.92 8.15
C PHE A 135 18.23 -9.84 8.76
N ASP A 136 18.81 -9.44 9.89
CA ASP A 136 19.83 -10.21 10.61
C ASP A 136 19.23 -11.29 11.54
N ASN A 137 17.90 -11.34 11.71
CA ASN A 137 17.20 -12.29 12.58
C ASN A 137 16.70 -13.51 11.79
N SER A 138 17.46 -13.98 10.81
CA SER A 138 17.07 -15.08 9.90
C SER A 138 16.85 -16.42 10.59
N ASP A 139 17.36 -16.59 11.81
CA ASP A 139 17.26 -17.83 12.59
C ASP A 139 15.98 -17.88 13.45
N GLU A 140 15.15 -16.83 13.43
CA GLU A 140 13.89 -16.75 14.18
C GLU A 140 12.67 -16.91 13.25
N ASP A 141 11.60 -17.50 13.77
CA ASP A 141 10.30 -17.52 13.09
C ASP A 141 9.69 -16.11 13.06
N LEU A 142 9.96 -15.38 11.97
CA LEU A 142 9.52 -14.01 11.80
C LEU A 142 8.02 -13.93 11.49
N THR A 143 7.32 -13.05 12.21
CA THR A 143 5.90 -12.78 12.02
C THR A 143 5.65 -11.29 11.93
N LEU A 144 4.88 -10.88 10.93
CA LEU A 144 4.36 -9.53 10.76
C LEU A 144 2.84 -9.58 10.73
N THR A 145 2.19 -8.79 11.57
CA THR A 145 0.75 -8.54 11.53
C THR A 145 0.51 -7.11 11.11
N ILE A 146 -0.42 -6.88 10.19
CA ILE A 146 -0.90 -5.56 9.78
C ILE A 146 -2.42 -5.55 9.86
N ASP A 147 -2.95 -4.66 10.69
CA ASP A 147 -4.36 -4.36 10.82
C ASP A 147 -4.70 -3.16 9.93
N ILE A 148 -5.69 -3.29 9.05
CA ILE A 148 -6.08 -2.33 8.02
C ILE A 148 -7.53 -1.93 8.22
N ASP A 149 -7.78 -0.63 8.32
CA ASP A 149 -9.10 0.02 8.47
C ASP A 149 -9.28 1.06 7.34
N LEU A 150 -10.31 0.92 6.48
CA LEU A 150 -10.50 1.60 5.18
C LEU A 150 -11.62 2.69 5.13
#